data_AF-A0AAD3G6K1-F1
#
_entry.id   AF-A0AAD3G6K1-F1
#
_cell.length_a   1.000
_cell.length_b   1.000
_cell.length_c   1.000
_cell.angle_alpha   90.00
_cell.angle_beta   90.00
_cell.angle_gamma   90.00
#
_symmetry.space_group_name_H-M   'P 1'
#
loop_
_entity.id
_entity.type
_entity.pdbx_description
1 polymer ?
#
loop_
_entity_poly.entity_id
_entity_poly.type
_entity_poly.pdbx_seq_one_letter_code
_entity_poly.pdbx_strand_id
1 'polypeptide(L)'
;MENFLLSLLYILEANIVLFVCQALTIFIVLKLIVDKKSASNILAWLLAILFIPYIAIPFFFIFQRKDKRSFWQKEAMNISQPSLDLFCLDKSESCKNLPNEIINVFANMDLNTLTTKNSFEMYTDGVKSFQAFMQAIESAQQNIYIQTYVFKNDTTSKLVINALEKKAAEGVEIKMMIDSLGSFYVYRHNRKIFKKLRDLGAKVVFFMPVISNPLRNYINYRNHRKIYIFDNHTIFSGGMNIGDEYMSPIEHQGMWDDLLFKIQGESLIYFLKVFCSDWHFATNQEIDFNIDNTIIQEGFVQVIPSGPDLKEDQLYSGLITAINSAKEKLWIITPYLIPSAELYHSIVLAKKKGLEVKIITPKKSNHKLVDKARASYIRDFLEANIDIHFTKNMIHAKAVLIDDNIAMLGSVNLDIRSLFLNYEIATFLYSKNDVAKIYRWAEKILADSTQNTQHMISSRGSLIAESILKILTPLM
;
A
#
# COMPACT_ATOMS: atom_id res chain seq x y z
N MET A 1 -38.42 -33.89 -40.11
CA MET A 1 -37.12 -33.52 -40.72
C MET A 1 -36.63 -32.18 -40.15
N GLU A 2 -37.47 -31.15 -40.11
CA GLU A 2 -37.13 -29.84 -39.50
C GLU A 2 -36.72 -29.94 -38.02
N ASN A 3 -37.48 -30.65 -37.18
CA ASN A 3 -37.11 -30.82 -35.77
C ASN A 3 -35.74 -31.52 -35.58
N PHE A 4 -35.40 -32.45 -36.48
CA PHE A 4 -34.10 -33.13 -36.45
C PHE A 4 -32.95 -32.19 -36.86
N LEU A 5 -33.15 -31.39 -37.92
CA LEU A 5 -32.19 -30.38 -38.36
C LEU A 5 -31.97 -29.30 -37.29
N LEU A 6 -33.05 -28.86 -36.62
CA LEU A 6 -32.98 -27.89 -35.53
C LEU A 6 -32.19 -28.46 -34.33
N SER A 7 -32.47 -29.70 -33.93
CA SER A 7 -31.71 -30.37 -32.86
C SER A 7 -30.23 -30.55 -33.23
N LEU A 8 -29.94 -30.89 -34.49
CA LEU A 8 -28.56 -31.02 -34.98
C LEU A 8 -27.81 -29.68 -34.93
N LEU A 9 -28.47 -28.58 -35.33
CA LEU A 9 -27.95 -27.22 -35.19
C LEU A 9 -27.64 -26.86 -33.73
N TYR A 10 -28.57 -27.11 -32.80
CA TYR A 10 -28.33 -26.86 -31.38
C TYR A 10 -27.15 -27.66 -30.82
N ILE A 11 -27.02 -28.94 -31.20
CA ILE A 11 -25.89 -29.77 -30.78
C ILE A 11 -24.58 -29.22 -31.36
N LEU A 12 -24.57 -28.80 -32.62
CA LEU A 12 -23.39 -28.24 -33.27
C LEU A 12 -22.98 -26.92 -32.62
N GLU A 13 -23.94 -26.02 -32.38
CA GLU A 13 -23.71 -24.76 -31.66
C GLU A 13 -23.16 -25.00 -30.26
N ALA A 14 -23.77 -25.91 -29.49
CA ALA A 14 -23.30 -26.24 -28.15
C ALA A 14 -21.87 -26.81 -28.14
N ASN A 15 -21.53 -27.68 -29.10
CA ASN A 15 -20.19 -28.23 -29.24
C ASN A 15 -19.17 -27.16 -29.66
N ILE A 16 -19.53 -26.24 -30.56
CA ILE A 16 -18.67 -25.12 -30.97
C ILE A 16 -18.40 -24.21 -29.77
N VAL A 17 -19.43 -23.84 -29.01
CA VAL A 17 -19.28 -23.01 -27.80
C VAL A 17 -18.37 -23.71 -26.79
N LEU A 18 -18.59 -25.02 -26.54
CA LEU A 18 -17.76 -25.80 -25.63
C LEU A 18 -16.30 -25.86 -26.10
N PHE A 19 -16.06 -26.09 -27.39
CA PHE A 19 -14.73 -26.14 -27.97
C PHE A 19 -14.01 -24.78 -27.84
N VAL A 20 -14.70 -23.68 -28.13
CA VAL A 20 -14.15 -22.33 -27.96
C VAL A 20 -13.82 -22.05 -26.49
N CYS A 21 -14.69 -22.42 -25.55
CA CYS A 21 -14.42 -22.30 -24.12
C CYS A 21 -13.21 -23.13 -23.68
N GLN A 22 -13.06 -24.37 -24.16
CA GLN A 22 -11.92 -25.22 -23.88
C GLN A 22 -10.62 -24.65 -24.45
N ALA A 23 -10.63 -24.19 -25.71
CA ALA A 23 -9.48 -23.56 -26.34
C ALA A 23 -9.05 -22.29 -25.59
N LEU A 24 -10.00 -21.44 -25.19
CA LEU A 24 -9.72 -20.26 -24.35
C LEU A 24 -9.18 -20.65 -22.97
N THR A 25 -9.71 -21.70 -22.36
CA THR A 25 -9.21 -22.21 -21.07
C THR A 25 -7.75 -22.65 -21.19
N ILE A 26 -7.42 -23.47 -22.20
CA ILE A 26 -6.04 -23.92 -22.45
C ILE A 26 -5.13 -22.73 -22.68
N PHE A 27 -5.56 -21.77 -23.51
CA PHE A 27 -4.80 -20.54 -23.74
C PHE A 27 -4.54 -19.74 -22.45
N ILE A 28 -5.55 -19.57 -21.60
CA ILE A 28 -5.42 -18.87 -20.32
C ILE A 28 -4.43 -19.59 -19.41
N VAL A 29 -4.49 -20.92 -19.32
CA VAL A 29 -3.58 -21.74 -18.50
C VAL A 29 -2.15 -21.61 -18.99
N LEU A 30 -1.91 -21.77 -20.30
CA LEU A 30 -0.59 -21.61 -20.88
C LEU A 30 -0.03 -20.21 -20.60
N LYS A 31 -0.87 -19.18 -20.72
CA LYS A 31 -0.47 -17.80 -20.44
C LYS A 31 -0.14 -17.57 -18.97
N LEU A 32 -0.93 -18.12 -18.04
CA LEU A 32 -0.67 -18.05 -16.60
C LEU A 32 0.66 -18.70 -16.21
N ILE A 33 1.01 -19.81 -16.88
CA ILE A 33 2.31 -20.49 -16.70
C ILE A 33 3.45 -19.61 -17.22
N VAL A 34 3.31 -19.03 -18.42
CA VAL A 34 4.32 -18.12 -19.01
C VAL A 34 4.52 -16.87 -18.15
N ASP A 35 3.45 -16.31 -17.60
CA ASP A 35 3.48 -15.13 -16.73
C ASP A 35 4.04 -15.43 -15.31
N LYS A 36 4.55 -16.65 -15.07
CA LYS A 36 5.16 -17.12 -13.80
C LYS A 36 4.30 -16.80 -12.57
N LYS A 37 2.99 -16.97 -12.68
CA LYS A 37 2.07 -16.74 -11.56
C LYS A 37 2.29 -17.79 -10.47
N SER A 38 2.01 -17.41 -9.21
CA SER A 38 2.03 -18.37 -8.11
C SER A 38 1.05 -19.52 -8.38
N ALA A 39 1.38 -20.72 -7.90
CA ALA A 39 0.54 -21.89 -8.08
C ALA A 39 -0.90 -21.66 -7.58
N SER A 40 -1.06 -20.91 -6.48
CA SER A 40 -2.36 -20.52 -5.94
C SER A 40 -3.17 -19.63 -6.90
N ASN A 41 -2.53 -18.67 -7.58
CA ASN A 41 -3.20 -17.82 -8.57
C ASN A 41 -3.63 -18.62 -9.81
N ILE A 42 -2.77 -19.54 -10.28
CA ILE A 42 -3.10 -20.44 -11.40
C ILE A 42 -4.31 -21.31 -11.03
N LEU A 43 -4.29 -21.92 -9.86
CA LEU A 43 -5.38 -22.78 -9.38
C LEU A 43 -6.69 -21.99 -9.23
N ALA A 44 -6.64 -20.78 -8.69
CA ALA A 44 -7.82 -19.94 -8.53
C ALA A 44 -8.48 -19.60 -9.88
N TRP A 45 -7.69 -19.23 -10.89
CA TRP A 45 -8.20 -19.01 -12.25
C TRP A 45 -8.74 -20.28 -12.89
N LEU A 46 -8.05 -21.42 -12.73
CA LEU A 46 -8.51 -22.72 -13.20
C LEU A 46 -9.88 -23.08 -12.63
N LEU A 47 -10.06 -22.94 -11.33
CA LEU A 47 -11.34 -23.23 -10.66
C LEU A 47 -12.41 -22.23 -11.10
N ALA A 48 -12.09 -20.94 -11.22
CA ALA A 48 -13.05 -19.93 -11.69
C ALA A 48 -13.51 -20.24 -13.13
N ILE A 49 -12.60 -20.61 -14.02
CA ILE A 49 -12.93 -20.98 -15.40
C ILE A 49 -13.70 -22.29 -15.46
N LEU A 50 -13.38 -23.26 -14.60
CA LEU A 50 -14.09 -24.54 -14.54
C LEU A 50 -15.56 -24.36 -14.12
N PHE A 51 -15.82 -23.58 -13.07
CA PHE A 51 -17.17 -23.47 -12.49
C PHE A 51 -18.02 -22.35 -13.10
N ILE A 52 -17.40 -21.25 -13.55
CA ILE A 52 -18.10 -20.07 -14.07
C ILE A 52 -17.40 -19.48 -15.33
N PRO A 53 -17.19 -20.27 -16.39
CA PRO A 53 -16.37 -19.87 -17.55
C PRO A 53 -16.84 -18.58 -18.21
N TYR A 54 -18.15 -18.39 -18.35
CA TYR A 54 -18.76 -17.21 -18.99
C TYR A 54 -18.48 -15.90 -18.23
N ILE A 55 -18.14 -15.96 -16.95
CA ILE A 55 -17.75 -14.81 -16.13
C ILE A 55 -16.23 -14.76 -16.00
N ALA A 56 -15.59 -15.88 -15.67
CA ALA A 56 -14.16 -15.95 -15.40
C ALA A 56 -13.31 -15.59 -16.62
N ILE A 57 -13.70 -16.01 -17.84
CA ILE A 57 -12.92 -15.72 -19.05
C ILE A 57 -12.92 -14.21 -19.36
N PRO A 58 -14.08 -13.50 -19.44
CA PRO A 58 -14.06 -12.04 -19.57
C PRO A 58 -13.31 -11.33 -18.44
N PHE A 59 -13.51 -11.76 -17.19
CA PHE A 59 -12.80 -11.20 -16.05
C PHE A 59 -11.28 -11.40 -16.18
N PHE A 60 -10.81 -12.56 -16.63
CA PHE A 60 -9.39 -12.81 -16.85
C PHE A 60 -8.78 -11.77 -17.79
N PHE A 61 -9.43 -11.47 -18.90
CA PHE A 61 -8.91 -10.48 -19.86
C PHE A 61 -8.95 -9.04 -19.33
N ILE A 62 -9.98 -8.67 -18.57
CA ILE A 62 -10.10 -7.34 -17.94
C ILE A 62 -9.03 -7.14 -16.86
N PHE A 63 -8.86 -8.15 -16.01
CA PHE A 63 -7.93 -8.17 -14.88
C PHE A 63 -6.61 -8.86 -15.22
N GLN A 64 -6.25 -8.98 -16.50
CA GLN A 64 -4.97 -9.53 -16.88
C GLN A 64 -3.85 -8.50 -16.62
N ARG A 65 -2.84 -8.92 -15.86
CA ARG A 65 -1.56 -8.20 -15.72
C ARG A 65 -0.88 -8.17 -17.10
N LYS A 66 -0.69 -6.99 -17.68
CA LYS A 66 0.15 -6.85 -18.87
C LYS A 66 1.56 -6.54 -18.39
N ASP A 67 2.46 -7.51 -18.48
CA ASP A 67 3.84 -7.29 -18.06
C ASP A 67 4.49 -6.26 -18.99
N LYS A 68 4.52 -5.02 -18.52
CA LYS A 68 4.99 -3.85 -19.27
C LYS A 68 6.15 -3.18 -18.54
N ARG A 69 6.85 -3.90 -17.65
CA ARG A 69 8.00 -3.41 -16.86
C ARG A 69 8.99 -2.59 -17.71
N SER A 70 9.28 -3.02 -18.94
CA SER A 70 10.19 -2.32 -19.86
C SER A 70 9.69 -0.96 -20.38
N PHE A 71 8.38 -0.70 -20.35
CA PHE A 71 7.79 0.59 -20.73
C PHE A 71 7.71 1.56 -19.53
N TRP A 72 7.66 1.06 -18.29
CA TRP A 72 7.42 1.87 -17.09
C TRP A 72 8.71 2.26 -16.34
N GLN A 73 9.86 1.65 -16.65
CA GLN A 73 11.09 1.72 -15.85
C GLN A 73 12.11 2.81 -16.20
N LYS A 74 11.89 3.67 -17.21
CA LYS A 74 13.02 4.50 -17.70
C LYS A 74 13.39 5.67 -16.78
N GLU A 75 14.69 5.68 -16.44
CA GLU A 75 15.57 6.74 -15.91
C GLU A 75 15.24 7.43 -14.58
N ALA A 76 13.98 7.66 -14.22
CA ALA A 76 13.64 8.39 -12.98
C ALA A 76 13.87 7.59 -11.68
N MET A 77 13.88 6.26 -11.76
CA MET A 77 14.08 5.34 -10.62
C MET A 77 15.54 4.90 -10.46
N ASN A 78 16.51 5.68 -10.94
CA ASN A 78 17.92 5.45 -10.60
C ASN A 78 18.16 5.85 -9.13
N ILE A 79 17.76 4.94 -8.23
CA ILE A 79 17.97 5.04 -6.78
C ILE A 79 19.44 4.75 -6.45
N SER A 80 20.20 4.17 -7.39
CA SER A 80 21.61 3.83 -7.27
C SER A 80 22.52 5.06 -7.37
N GLN A 81 22.98 5.62 -6.24
CA GLN A 81 24.35 6.16 -5.97
C GLN A 81 24.40 6.89 -4.60
N PRO A 82 25.54 6.86 -3.85
CA PRO A 82 26.53 5.82 -3.66
C PRO A 82 26.29 4.98 -2.38
N SER A 83 27.05 3.89 -2.31
CA SER A 83 27.10 2.83 -1.32
C SER A 83 27.27 3.26 0.14
N LEU A 84 26.45 2.64 1.00
CA LEU A 84 26.62 2.52 2.47
C LEU A 84 28.06 2.19 2.89
N ASP A 85 28.82 1.53 2.00
CA ASP A 85 30.21 1.14 2.18
C ASP A 85 31.13 2.29 2.61
N LEU A 86 30.85 3.56 2.29
CA LEU A 86 31.75 4.64 2.74
C LEU A 86 31.45 5.21 4.14
N PHE A 87 30.24 5.03 4.70
CA PHE A 87 29.86 5.74 5.94
C PHE A 87 29.71 4.84 7.17
N CYS A 88 29.25 3.59 7.03
CA CYS A 88 29.10 2.69 8.18
C CYS A 88 30.35 1.83 8.46
N LEU A 89 31.27 1.72 7.50
CA LEU A 89 32.54 1.01 7.70
C LEU A 89 33.49 1.79 8.63
N ASP A 90 33.31 3.12 8.79
CA ASP A 90 34.14 3.95 9.68
C ASP A 90 33.35 4.52 10.88
N LYS A 91 33.30 3.71 11.95
CA LYS A 91 33.47 4.14 13.36
C LYS A 91 32.45 5.10 14.02
N SER A 92 31.16 5.07 13.69
CA SER A 92 30.15 5.58 14.65
C SER A 92 29.60 4.44 15.51
N GLU A 93 29.56 4.64 16.83
CA GLU A 93 29.04 3.65 17.79
C GLU A 93 27.53 3.38 17.58
N SER A 94 26.83 4.34 17.00
CA SER A 94 25.42 4.27 16.63
C SER A 94 25.12 3.28 15.51
N CYS A 95 26.03 3.09 14.54
CA CYS A 95 25.84 2.11 13.46
C CYS A 95 25.98 0.66 13.93
N LYS A 96 26.64 0.39 15.06
CA LYS A 96 26.86 -0.98 15.56
C LYS A 96 25.56 -1.72 15.90
N ASN A 97 24.51 -0.99 16.25
CA ASN A 97 23.23 -1.55 16.69
C ASN A 97 22.16 -1.57 15.58
N LEU A 98 22.54 -1.23 14.34
CA LEU A 98 21.64 -1.30 13.20
C LEU A 98 21.37 -2.77 12.80
N PRO A 99 20.16 -3.08 12.31
CA PRO A 99 19.81 -4.42 11.87
C PRO A 99 20.45 -4.72 10.50
N ASN A 100 21.72 -5.11 10.53
CA ASN A 100 22.54 -5.33 9.34
C ASN A 100 21.94 -6.37 8.39
N GLU A 101 21.21 -7.38 8.89
CA GLU A 101 20.60 -8.40 8.03
C GLU A 101 19.61 -7.76 7.02
N ILE A 102 18.75 -6.85 7.50
CA ILE A 102 17.73 -6.21 6.67
C ILE A 102 18.37 -5.20 5.72
N ILE A 103 19.30 -4.38 6.23
CA ILE A 103 20.01 -3.37 5.46
C ILE A 103 20.79 -4.04 4.31
N ASN A 104 21.48 -5.15 4.59
CA ASN A 104 22.23 -5.89 3.59
C ASN A 104 21.32 -6.55 2.55
N VAL A 105 20.14 -7.05 2.93
CA VAL A 105 19.17 -7.58 1.97
C VAL A 105 18.74 -6.49 0.98
N PHE A 106 18.40 -5.30 1.46
CA PHE A 106 18.06 -4.20 0.56
C PHE A 106 19.24 -3.77 -0.32
N ALA A 107 20.45 -3.67 0.25
CA ALA A 107 21.66 -3.32 -0.49
C ALA A 107 21.98 -4.33 -1.60
N ASN A 108 21.88 -5.63 -1.31
CA ASN A 108 22.12 -6.71 -2.28
C ASN A 108 21.04 -6.81 -3.37
N MET A 109 19.89 -6.14 -3.18
CA MET A 109 18.82 -6.00 -4.17
C MET A 109 18.82 -4.62 -4.85
N ASP A 110 20.00 -3.97 -4.90
CA ASP A 110 20.26 -2.66 -5.51
C ASP A 110 19.45 -1.49 -4.91
N LEU A 111 19.02 -1.61 -3.65
CA LEU A 111 18.18 -0.61 -2.97
C LEU A 111 18.87 -0.01 -1.73
N ASN A 112 19.92 0.76 -1.97
CA ASN A 112 20.69 1.48 -0.95
C ASN A 112 20.00 2.79 -0.54
N THR A 113 18.93 2.71 0.26
CA THR A 113 18.13 3.89 0.66
C THR A 113 18.26 4.29 2.13
N LEU A 114 19.21 3.71 2.86
CA LEU A 114 19.47 4.09 4.25
C LEU A 114 20.05 5.49 4.31
N THR A 115 19.52 6.29 5.22
CA THR A 115 19.99 7.64 5.54
C THR A 115 20.19 7.77 7.04
N THR A 116 21.07 8.67 7.48
CA THR A 116 21.52 8.72 8.87
C THR A 116 21.17 10.02 9.57
N LYS A 117 20.78 11.07 8.82
CA LYS A 117 20.39 12.36 9.40
C LYS A 117 18.95 12.70 9.09
N ASN A 118 18.06 12.35 10.02
CA ASN A 118 16.63 12.57 9.89
C ASN A 118 16.00 12.93 11.23
N SER A 119 15.00 13.81 11.20
CA SER A 119 14.04 13.98 12.28
C SER A 119 12.77 13.19 11.97
N PHE A 120 12.13 12.65 13.00
CA PHE A 120 10.87 11.91 12.88
C PHE A 120 9.86 12.40 13.92
N GLU A 121 8.65 12.68 13.46
CA GLU A 121 7.51 13.04 14.29
C GLU A 121 6.27 12.28 13.80
N MET A 122 5.44 11.79 14.74
CA MET A 122 4.22 11.03 14.42
C MET A 122 2.97 11.74 14.93
N TYR A 123 1.91 11.64 14.15
CA TYR A 123 0.56 12.13 14.43
C TYR A 123 -0.41 10.96 14.29
N THR A 124 -1.13 10.68 15.37
CA THR A 124 -2.06 9.55 15.47
C THR A 124 -3.48 9.96 15.81
N ASP A 125 -3.68 11.27 16.01
CA ASP A 125 -4.96 11.91 16.20
C ASP A 125 -5.34 12.60 14.89
N GLY A 126 -6.52 12.33 14.34
CA GLY A 126 -6.90 12.85 13.03
C GLY A 126 -7.09 14.36 13.00
N VAL A 127 -7.42 15.01 14.12
CA VAL A 127 -7.54 16.49 14.20
C VAL A 127 -6.16 17.12 14.23
N LYS A 128 -5.25 16.60 15.05
CA LYS A 128 -3.85 17.06 15.08
C LYS A 128 -3.14 16.79 13.76
N SER A 129 -3.44 15.67 13.12
CA SER A 129 -2.90 15.33 11.79
C SER A 129 -3.38 16.35 10.74
N PHE A 130 -4.67 16.71 10.75
CA PHE A 130 -5.21 17.76 9.89
C PHE A 130 -4.54 19.11 10.15
N GLN A 131 -4.40 19.50 11.43
CA GLN A 131 -3.76 20.77 11.81
C GLN A 131 -2.32 20.83 11.32
N ALA A 132 -1.52 19.79 11.57
CA ALA A 132 -0.13 19.73 11.11
C ALA A 132 -0.02 19.75 9.58
N PHE A 133 -0.91 19.04 8.89
CA PHE A 133 -0.96 19.01 7.43
C PHE A 133 -1.33 20.38 6.82
N MET A 134 -2.34 21.05 7.39
CA MET A 134 -2.73 22.39 6.96
C MET A 134 -1.65 23.43 7.26
N GLN A 135 -1.00 23.35 8.42
CA GLN A 135 0.14 24.22 8.76
C GLN A 135 1.29 24.06 7.76
N ALA A 136 1.57 22.84 7.30
CA ALA A 136 2.58 22.59 6.29
C ALA A 136 2.21 23.21 4.93
N ILE A 137 0.94 23.13 4.51
CA ILE A 137 0.43 23.81 3.31
C ILE A 137 0.59 25.33 3.44
N GLU A 138 0.13 25.90 4.55
CA GLU A 138 0.14 27.36 4.77
C GLU A 138 1.56 27.93 4.82
N SER A 139 2.50 27.18 5.40
CA SER A 139 3.89 27.59 5.57
C SER A 139 4.73 27.43 4.31
N ALA A 140 4.32 26.60 3.35
CA ALA A 140 5.10 26.33 2.14
C ALA A 140 5.36 27.60 1.30
N GLN A 141 6.56 27.77 0.77
CA GLN A 141 6.98 28.97 0.02
C GLN A 141 7.41 28.70 -1.42
N GLN A 142 7.82 27.47 -1.74
CA GLN A 142 8.42 27.11 -3.02
C GLN A 142 7.57 26.08 -3.76
N ASN A 143 7.27 24.95 -3.11
CA ASN A 143 6.56 23.85 -3.77
C ASN A 143 5.71 23.02 -2.79
N ILE A 144 4.62 22.47 -3.31
CA ILE A 144 3.78 21.49 -2.64
C ILE A 144 3.48 20.35 -3.61
N TYR A 145 4.00 19.16 -3.29
CA TYR A 145 3.76 17.95 -4.06
C TYR A 145 2.90 16.96 -3.26
N ILE A 146 1.75 16.58 -3.81
CA ILE A 146 0.78 15.72 -3.14
C ILE A 146 0.53 14.48 -3.98
N GLN A 147 0.70 13.31 -3.38
CA GLN A 147 0.36 12.03 -3.95
C GLN A 147 -0.48 11.22 -2.96
N THR A 148 -1.67 10.78 -3.39
CA THR A 148 -2.58 10.03 -2.52
C THR A 148 -3.48 9.06 -3.28
N TYR A 149 -3.97 8.03 -2.59
CA TYR A 149 -4.88 7.03 -3.17
C TYR A 149 -6.33 7.51 -3.12
N VAL A 150 -6.75 7.97 -1.93
CA VAL A 150 -8.08 8.50 -1.69
C VAL A 150 -7.98 10.02 -1.52
N PHE A 151 -8.68 10.71 -2.39
CA PHE A 151 -9.02 12.12 -2.26
C PHE A 151 -10.53 12.21 -2.41
N LYS A 152 -11.21 12.72 -1.39
CA LYS A 152 -12.67 12.80 -1.36
C LYS A 152 -13.18 14.16 -1.82
N ASN A 153 -14.50 14.32 -1.78
CA ASN A 153 -15.18 15.59 -2.00
C ASN A 153 -15.97 15.99 -0.74
N ASP A 154 -15.27 16.03 0.38
CA ASP A 154 -15.77 16.24 1.73
C ASP A 154 -15.21 17.52 2.35
N THR A 155 -15.33 17.69 3.66
CA THR A 155 -14.97 18.94 4.35
C THR A 155 -13.46 19.13 4.33
N THR A 156 -12.70 18.12 4.73
CA THR A 156 -11.23 18.08 4.72
C THR A 156 -10.70 18.39 3.32
N SER A 157 -11.18 17.69 2.30
CA SER A 157 -10.68 17.86 0.94
C SER A 157 -10.93 19.27 0.39
N LYS A 158 -12.07 19.89 0.72
CA LYS A 158 -12.37 21.28 0.32
C LYS A 158 -11.47 22.30 1.02
N LEU A 159 -11.20 22.11 2.31
CA LEU A 159 -10.29 22.98 3.06
C LEU A 159 -8.87 22.89 2.51
N VAL A 160 -8.40 21.67 2.19
CA VAL A 160 -7.11 21.44 1.53
C VAL A 160 -7.07 22.13 0.17
N ILE A 161 -8.09 21.97 -0.70
CA ILE A 161 -8.15 22.66 -2.00
C ILE A 161 -8.10 24.18 -1.81
N ASN A 162 -8.89 24.73 -0.89
CA ASN A 162 -8.92 26.18 -0.66
C ASN A 162 -7.55 26.72 -0.20
N ALA A 163 -6.82 25.98 0.63
CA ALA A 163 -5.48 26.37 1.04
C ALA A 163 -4.48 26.28 -0.12
N LEU A 164 -4.52 25.19 -0.90
CA LEU A 164 -3.71 25.06 -2.12
C LEU A 164 -4.00 26.17 -3.13
N GLU A 165 -5.26 26.58 -3.30
CA GLU A 165 -5.61 27.72 -4.16
C GLU A 165 -4.98 29.02 -3.67
N LYS A 166 -4.94 29.27 -2.36
CA LYS A 166 -4.23 30.45 -1.81
C LYS A 166 -2.75 30.39 -2.12
N LYS A 167 -2.10 29.25 -1.87
CA LYS A 167 -0.66 29.06 -2.13
C LYS A 167 -0.32 29.17 -3.62
N ALA A 168 -1.16 28.64 -4.50
CA ALA A 168 -0.98 28.77 -5.95
C ALA A 168 -1.08 30.25 -6.38
N ALA A 169 -2.01 31.01 -5.80
CA ALA A 169 -2.13 32.46 -6.07
C ALA A 169 -0.91 33.25 -5.55
N GLU A 170 -0.23 32.77 -4.51
CA GLU A 170 1.03 33.32 -4.01
C GLU A 170 2.25 32.91 -4.86
N GLY A 171 2.07 32.06 -5.88
CA GLY A 171 3.12 31.61 -6.79
C GLY A 171 3.83 30.32 -6.38
N VAL A 172 3.36 29.62 -5.34
CA VAL A 172 3.90 28.32 -4.93
C VAL A 172 3.61 27.27 -5.99
N GLU A 173 4.60 26.47 -6.39
CA GLU A 173 4.41 25.40 -7.37
C GLU A 173 3.62 24.25 -6.76
N ILE A 174 2.47 23.90 -7.34
CA ILE A 174 1.64 22.80 -6.83
C ILE A 174 1.49 21.70 -7.88
N LYS A 175 1.92 20.49 -7.51
CA LYS A 175 1.75 19.26 -8.31
C LYS A 175 1.01 18.21 -7.49
N MET A 176 -0.13 17.77 -7.99
CA MET A 176 -1.01 16.83 -7.31
C MET A 176 -1.29 15.62 -8.18
N MET A 177 -1.09 14.43 -7.62
CA MET A 177 -1.30 13.14 -8.26
C MET A 177 -2.26 12.30 -7.41
N ILE A 178 -3.35 11.86 -8.02
CA ILE A 178 -4.43 11.15 -7.33
C ILE A 178 -4.71 9.83 -8.04
N ASP A 179 -4.90 8.73 -7.31
CA ASP A 179 -5.36 7.50 -7.94
C ASP A 179 -6.79 7.63 -8.48
N SER A 180 -6.99 7.24 -9.74
CA SER A 180 -8.28 7.37 -10.42
C SER A 180 -9.37 6.43 -9.94
N LEU A 181 -9.04 5.27 -9.37
CA LEU A 181 -10.01 4.28 -8.87
C LEU A 181 -10.32 4.52 -7.40
N GLY A 182 -9.29 4.74 -6.57
CA GLY A 182 -9.45 5.08 -5.15
C GLY A 182 -10.24 6.38 -4.96
N SER A 183 -10.14 7.30 -5.94
CA SER A 183 -10.83 8.59 -5.94
C SER A 183 -11.83 8.73 -7.10
N PHE A 184 -12.53 7.65 -7.47
CA PHE A 184 -13.33 7.59 -8.70
C PHE A 184 -14.35 8.72 -8.87
N TYR A 185 -15.04 9.12 -7.78
CA TYR A 185 -15.97 10.24 -7.82
C TYR A 185 -15.24 11.55 -8.18
N VAL A 186 -14.11 11.83 -7.54
CA VAL A 186 -13.30 13.02 -7.80
C VAL A 186 -12.71 12.96 -9.20
N TYR A 187 -12.24 11.79 -9.65
CA TYR A 187 -11.78 11.58 -11.02
C TYR A 187 -12.86 11.93 -12.06
N ARG A 188 -14.11 11.45 -11.89
CA ARG A 188 -15.22 11.76 -12.80
C ARG A 188 -15.58 13.25 -12.84
N HIS A 189 -15.41 13.97 -11.73
CA HIS A 189 -15.82 15.37 -11.60
C HIS A 189 -14.63 16.35 -11.52
N ASN A 190 -13.42 15.89 -11.85
CA ASN A 190 -12.17 16.61 -11.60
C ASN A 190 -12.09 17.97 -12.31
N ARG A 191 -12.76 18.13 -13.47
CA ARG A 191 -12.79 19.39 -14.21
C ARG A 191 -13.46 20.50 -13.39
N LYS A 192 -14.50 20.16 -12.63
CA LYS A 192 -15.22 21.11 -11.76
C LYS A 192 -14.47 21.31 -10.44
N ILE A 193 -14.07 20.21 -9.80
CA ILE A 193 -13.44 20.23 -8.47
C ILE A 193 -12.13 21.03 -8.46
N PHE A 194 -11.28 20.83 -9.47
CA PHE A 194 -9.96 21.47 -9.54
C PHE A 194 -9.90 22.61 -10.57
N LYS A 195 -11.04 23.18 -10.99
CA LYS A 195 -11.05 24.24 -12.02
C LYS A 195 -10.17 25.41 -11.59
N LYS A 196 -10.52 26.03 -10.47
CA LYS A 196 -9.85 27.23 -9.97
C LYS A 196 -8.38 26.96 -9.61
N LEU A 197 -8.10 25.84 -8.95
CA LEU A 197 -6.72 25.42 -8.67
C LEU A 197 -5.86 25.30 -9.94
N ARG A 198 -6.39 24.71 -11.02
CA ARG A 198 -5.67 24.65 -12.31
C ARG A 198 -5.57 26.00 -13.02
N ASP A 199 -6.61 26.83 -12.93
CA ASP A 199 -6.60 28.19 -13.48
C ASP A 199 -5.51 29.06 -12.80
N LEU A 200 -5.15 28.74 -11.55
CA LEU A 200 -4.03 29.34 -10.80
C LEU A 200 -2.66 28.70 -11.11
N GLY A 201 -2.58 27.80 -12.10
CA GLY A 201 -1.31 27.23 -12.57
C GLY A 201 -0.95 25.85 -12.00
N ALA A 202 -1.64 25.37 -10.97
CA ALA A 202 -1.36 24.07 -10.37
C ALA A 202 -1.61 22.91 -11.36
N LYS A 203 -0.81 21.84 -11.24
CA LYS A 203 -0.94 20.63 -12.05
C LYS A 203 -1.62 19.54 -11.25
N VAL A 204 -2.83 19.14 -11.65
CA VAL A 204 -3.59 18.05 -11.02
C VAL A 204 -3.82 16.94 -12.03
N VAL A 205 -3.19 15.78 -11.79
CA VAL A 205 -3.18 14.61 -12.66
C VAL A 205 -3.70 13.37 -11.94
N PHE A 206 -4.14 12.37 -12.72
CA PHE A 206 -4.64 11.11 -12.17
C PHE A 206 -3.77 9.96 -12.60
N PHE A 207 -3.37 9.15 -11.63
CA PHE A 207 -2.60 7.94 -11.88
C PHE A 207 -3.48 6.87 -12.53
N MET A 208 -2.94 6.25 -13.58
CA MET A 208 -3.53 5.13 -14.33
C MET A 208 -5.05 5.29 -14.58
N PRO A 209 -5.48 6.32 -15.31
CA PRO A 209 -6.88 6.69 -15.50
C PRO A 209 -7.72 5.55 -16.09
N VAL A 210 -8.66 5.02 -15.30
CA VAL A 210 -9.43 3.81 -15.65
C VAL A 210 -10.42 3.98 -16.80
N ILE A 211 -10.93 5.20 -17.05
CA ILE A 211 -11.91 5.46 -18.13
C ILE A 211 -11.24 5.83 -19.45
N SER A 212 -10.06 6.45 -19.41
CA SER A 212 -9.48 7.04 -20.62
C SER A 212 -8.84 6.04 -21.58
N ASN A 213 -8.53 4.81 -21.13
CA ASN A 213 -7.99 3.76 -22.01
C ASN A 213 -8.28 2.33 -21.49
N PRO A 214 -9.45 1.74 -21.83
CA PRO A 214 -9.82 0.39 -21.37
C PRO A 214 -8.86 -0.69 -21.88
N LEU A 215 -8.17 -0.46 -23.01
CA LEU A 215 -7.21 -1.42 -23.59
C LEU A 215 -5.88 -1.50 -22.81
N ARG A 216 -5.60 -0.56 -21.89
CA ARG A 216 -4.37 -0.55 -21.10
C ARG A 216 -4.45 -1.36 -19.79
N ASN A 217 -5.59 -1.99 -19.46
CA ASN A 217 -5.80 -2.80 -18.24
C ASN A 217 -5.27 -2.13 -16.96
N TYR A 218 -5.61 -0.86 -16.79
CA TYR A 218 -5.13 -0.07 -15.66
C TYR A 218 -5.70 -0.49 -14.31
N ILE A 219 -6.80 -1.26 -14.30
CA ILE A 219 -7.56 -1.60 -13.10
C ILE A 219 -6.70 -2.28 -12.01
N ASN A 220 -5.73 -3.11 -12.40
CA ASN A 220 -4.95 -3.89 -11.44
C ASN A 220 -3.87 -3.13 -10.69
N TYR A 221 -3.37 -2.06 -11.28
CA TYR A 221 -2.21 -1.35 -10.79
C TYR A 221 -2.67 -0.01 -10.24
N ARG A 222 -2.55 0.19 -8.94
CA ARG A 222 -3.07 1.38 -8.25
C ARG A 222 -1.96 2.06 -7.49
N ASN A 223 -1.97 3.39 -7.50
CA ASN A 223 -1.04 4.15 -6.68
C ASN A 223 -1.59 4.27 -5.27
N HIS A 224 -1.01 3.49 -4.37
CA HIS A 224 -1.47 3.41 -2.99
C HIS A 224 -0.52 4.12 -2.03
N ARG A 225 0.48 4.85 -2.54
CA ARG A 225 1.41 5.68 -1.76
C ARG A 225 0.69 6.92 -1.23
N LYS A 226 1.16 7.44 -0.10
CA LYS A 226 0.78 8.75 0.45
C LYS A 226 2.06 9.54 0.69
N ILE A 227 2.34 10.49 -0.19
CA ILE A 227 3.58 11.27 -0.18
C ILE A 227 3.16 12.73 -0.30
N TYR A 228 3.46 13.54 0.72
CA TYR A 228 3.11 14.94 0.76
C TYR A 228 4.37 15.77 1.08
N ILE A 229 4.97 16.37 0.06
CA ILE A 229 6.24 17.09 0.15
C ILE A 229 5.96 18.60 0.12
N PHE A 230 6.64 19.31 1.01
CA PHE A 230 6.56 20.76 1.17
C PHE A 230 7.97 21.35 1.10
N ASP A 231 8.17 22.29 0.19
CA ASP A 231 9.40 23.04 -0.05
C ASP A 231 10.67 22.20 -0.26
N ASN A 232 10.54 20.97 -0.77
CA ASN A 232 11.63 19.99 -0.80
C ASN A 232 12.43 19.92 0.51
N HIS A 233 11.74 20.07 1.65
CA HIS A 233 12.35 20.04 2.98
C HIS A 233 11.58 19.16 3.96
N THR A 234 10.25 19.15 3.87
CA THR A 234 9.39 18.39 4.78
C THR A 234 8.56 17.38 4.00
N ILE A 235 8.54 16.13 4.47
CA ILE A 235 7.66 15.08 3.95
C ILE A 235 6.68 14.65 5.03
N PHE A 236 5.41 14.55 4.66
CA PHE A 236 4.43 13.75 5.40
C PHE A 236 4.11 12.48 4.62
N SER A 237 4.03 11.35 5.33
CA SER A 237 3.69 10.03 4.79
C SER A 237 3.03 9.17 5.87
N GLY A 238 2.52 7.99 5.51
CA GLY A 238 1.82 7.10 6.45
C GLY A 238 0.62 6.42 5.80
N GLY A 239 -0.38 6.06 6.61
CA GLY A 239 -1.61 5.42 6.15
C GLY A 239 -2.73 6.41 5.77
N MET A 240 -2.65 7.65 6.29
CA MET A 240 -3.68 8.67 6.13
C MET A 240 -3.79 9.24 4.70
N ASN A 241 -4.96 9.06 4.11
CA ASN A 241 -5.35 9.75 2.88
C ASN A 241 -6.00 11.11 3.19
N ILE A 242 -6.45 11.84 2.16
CA ILE A 242 -7.16 13.11 2.32
C ILE A 242 -8.67 12.86 2.26
N GLY A 243 -9.30 12.82 3.45
CA GLY A 243 -10.74 12.69 3.64
C GLY A 243 -11.13 12.70 5.12
N ASP A 244 -12.39 13.03 5.41
CA ASP A 244 -12.90 13.30 6.76
C ASP A 244 -12.64 12.13 7.73
N GLU A 245 -12.72 10.87 7.28
CA GLU A 245 -12.46 9.70 8.15
C GLU A 245 -10.99 9.54 8.57
N TYR A 246 -10.04 10.11 7.83
CA TYR A 246 -8.61 10.01 8.12
C TYR A 246 -8.13 11.15 9.00
N MET A 247 -8.48 12.36 8.59
CA MET A 247 -8.11 13.61 9.25
C MET A 247 -9.18 14.66 8.96
N SER A 248 -9.53 15.45 9.97
CA SER A 248 -10.65 16.40 9.93
C SER A 248 -10.37 17.62 10.81
N PRO A 249 -10.88 18.81 10.50
CA PRO A 249 -10.76 19.99 11.38
C PRO A 249 -11.41 19.80 12.76
N ILE A 250 -12.39 18.90 12.86
CA ILE A 250 -13.11 18.59 14.09
C ILE A 250 -13.23 17.08 14.28
N GLU A 251 -13.25 16.65 15.53
CA GLU A 251 -13.54 15.25 15.87
C GLU A 251 -15.00 14.91 15.56
N HIS A 252 -15.23 13.72 15.02
CA HIS A 252 -16.56 13.23 14.68
C HIS A 252 -16.62 11.70 14.68
N GLN A 253 -17.84 11.15 14.72
CA GLN A 253 -18.02 9.70 14.65
C GLN A 253 -17.61 9.15 13.28
N GLY A 254 -16.84 8.07 13.29
CA GLY A 254 -16.39 7.40 12.06
C GLY A 254 -14.95 7.73 11.65
N MET A 255 -14.22 8.54 12.43
CA MET A 255 -12.76 8.67 12.26
C MET A 255 -12.05 7.35 12.47
N TRP A 256 -11.00 7.14 11.71
CA TRP A 256 -10.18 5.95 11.74
C TRP A 256 -8.94 6.18 12.60
N ASP A 257 -8.54 5.14 13.31
CA ASP A 257 -7.24 5.09 13.95
C ASP A 257 -6.19 4.84 12.86
N ASP A 258 -5.45 5.88 12.48
CA ASP A 258 -4.43 5.81 11.44
C ASP A 258 -3.18 6.58 11.92
N LEU A 259 -2.09 6.50 11.16
CA LEU A 259 -0.82 7.13 11.48
C LEU A 259 -0.33 7.95 10.29
N LEU A 260 -0.09 9.23 10.55
CA LEU A 260 0.66 10.14 9.69
C LEU A 260 1.98 10.46 10.38
N PHE A 261 3.07 10.52 9.65
CA PHE A 261 4.36 10.92 10.18
C PHE A 261 4.98 12.00 9.30
N LYS A 262 5.78 12.85 9.94
CA LYS A 262 6.58 13.90 9.34
C LYS A 262 8.05 13.54 9.46
N ILE A 263 8.78 13.64 8.36
CA ILE A 263 10.23 13.50 8.33
C ILE A 263 10.84 14.74 7.68
N GLN A 264 11.99 15.15 8.20
CA GLN A 264 12.88 16.15 7.60
C GLN A 264 14.30 15.60 7.62
N GLY A 265 15.07 15.86 6.57
CA GLY A 265 16.44 15.37 6.42
C GLY A 265 16.64 14.48 5.19
N GLU A 266 17.73 13.71 5.23
CA GLU A 266 18.30 13.04 4.05
C GLU A 266 17.33 12.10 3.34
N SER A 267 16.45 11.41 4.08
CA SER A 267 15.50 10.44 3.50
C SER A 267 14.50 11.06 2.53
N LEU A 268 14.31 12.38 2.57
CA LEU A 268 13.44 13.10 1.64
C LEU A 268 13.79 12.82 0.18
N ILE A 269 15.06 12.63 -0.15
CA ILE A 269 15.51 12.37 -1.52
C ILE A 269 14.83 11.14 -2.12
N TYR A 270 14.59 10.11 -1.32
CA TYR A 270 13.98 8.89 -1.80
C TYR A 270 12.47 9.05 -1.99
N PHE A 271 11.80 9.82 -1.14
CA PHE A 271 10.40 10.20 -1.38
C PHE A 271 10.23 11.04 -2.64
N LEU A 272 11.13 12.02 -2.87
CA LEU A 272 11.13 12.84 -4.08
C LEU A 272 11.39 12.00 -5.32
N LYS A 273 12.41 11.13 -5.32
CA LYS A 273 12.68 10.20 -6.45
C LYS A 273 11.45 9.36 -6.78
N VAL A 274 10.77 8.81 -5.78
CA VAL A 274 9.54 8.03 -5.97
C VAL A 274 8.41 8.89 -6.56
N PHE A 275 8.18 10.08 -6.01
CA PHE A 275 7.17 11.01 -6.54
C PHE A 275 7.47 11.41 -7.99
N CYS A 276 8.71 11.79 -8.30
CA CYS A 276 9.14 12.20 -9.63
C CYS A 276 9.02 11.05 -10.64
N SER A 277 9.35 9.82 -10.23
CA SER A 277 9.15 8.62 -11.07
C SER A 277 7.67 8.39 -11.37
N ASP A 278 6.80 8.45 -10.36
CA ASP A 278 5.35 8.32 -10.55
C ASP A 278 4.79 9.47 -11.40
N TRP A 279 5.35 10.67 -11.27
CA TRP A 279 4.93 11.86 -12.02
C TRP A 279 5.31 11.77 -13.48
N HIS A 280 6.56 11.40 -13.76
CA HIS A 280 7.02 11.11 -15.11
C HIS A 280 6.17 10.01 -15.72
N PHE A 281 5.85 8.98 -14.96
CA PHE A 281 4.99 7.92 -15.45
C PHE A 281 3.58 8.42 -15.81
N ALA A 282 2.98 9.29 -14.98
CA ALA A 282 1.64 9.81 -15.22
C ALA A 282 1.57 10.87 -16.34
N THR A 283 2.66 11.62 -16.57
CA THR A 283 2.63 12.85 -17.38
C THR A 283 3.66 12.92 -18.51
N ASN A 284 4.66 12.05 -18.52
CA ASN A 284 5.85 12.11 -19.36
C ASN A 284 6.66 13.41 -19.17
N GLN A 285 6.58 14.01 -17.98
CA GLN A 285 7.34 15.20 -17.59
C GLN A 285 8.32 14.85 -16.47
N GLU A 286 9.53 15.37 -16.58
CA GLU A 286 10.53 15.29 -15.51
C GLU A 286 10.36 16.47 -14.55
N ILE A 287 10.76 16.24 -13.30
CA ILE A 287 10.77 17.27 -12.26
C ILE A 287 12.19 17.35 -11.75
N ASP A 288 12.83 18.49 -12.00
CA ASP A 288 14.08 18.83 -11.34
C ASP A 288 13.77 19.26 -9.91
N PHE A 289 14.60 18.77 -8.97
CA PHE A 289 14.50 19.15 -7.58
C PHE A 289 15.91 19.28 -6.99
N ASN A 290 16.05 20.27 -6.13
CA ASN A 290 17.21 20.42 -5.25
C ASN A 290 16.73 20.22 -3.81
N ILE A 291 17.56 19.55 -3.03
CA ILE A 291 17.30 19.30 -1.62
C ILE A 291 18.34 20.05 -0.82
N ASP A 292 17.88 20.87 0.11
CA ASP A 292 18.73 21.50 1.10
C ASP A 292 18.57 20.75 2.43
N ASN A 293 19.54 19.88 2.74
CA ASN A 293 19.54 19.08 3.96
C ASN A 293 20.25 19.84 5.08
N THR A 294 19.46 20.51 5.91
CA THR A 294 19.96 21.27 7.07
C THR A 294 19.92 20.48 8.38
N ILE A 295 19.31 19.28 8.39
CA ILE A 295 19.17 18.45 9.59
C ILE A 295 20.49 17.77 9.92
N ILE A 296 20.98 18.02 11.13
CA ILE A 296 22.20 17.41 11.70
C ILE A 296 21.83 16.28 12.69
N GLN A 297 20.56 16.19 13.10
CA GLN A 297 20.09 15.17 14.04
C GLN A 297 20.31 13.77 13.47
N GLU A 298 20.93 12.90 14.27
CA GLU A 298 21.07 11.49 13.95
C GLU A 298 19.71 10.78 14.01
N GLY A 299 19.33 10.15 12.91
CA GLY A 299 18.09 9.42 12.74
C GLY A 299 18.19 8.50 11.53
N PHE A 300 18.15 7.20 11.77
CA PHE A 300 18.31 6.19 10.74
C PHE A 300 16.98 5.83 10.11
N VAL A 301 16.84 6.19 8.83
CA VAL A 301 15.60 6.00 8.06
C VAL A 301 15.94 5.34 6.73
N GLN A 302 15.15 4.35 6.35
CA GLN A 302 15.25 3.71 5.04
C GLN A 302 13.89 3.70 4.34
N VAL A 303 13.86 4.26 3.13
CA VAL A 303 12.63 4.42 2.35
C VAL A 303 12.59 3.35 1.26
N ILE A 304 11.55 2.53 1.27
CA ILE A 304 11.44 1.34 0.42
C ILE A 304 10.18 1.47 -0.43
N PRO A 305 10.30 1.83 -1.72
CA PRO A 305 9.18 1.72 -2.64
C PRO A 305 8.89 0.25 -2.96
N SER A 306 7.63 -0.08 -3.21
CA SER A 306 7.25 -1.31 -3.91
C SER A 306 6.34 -0.98 -5.07
N GLY A 307 6.30 -1.87 -6.06
CA GLY A 307 5.45 -1.69 -7.21
C GLY A 307 5.64 -2.76 -8.28
N PRO A 308 4.66 -2.91 -9.19
CA PRO A 308 4.67 -3.90 -10.25
C PRO A 308 5.73 -3.64 -11.33
N ASP A 309 6.35 -2.46 -11.27
CA ASP A 309 7.43 -1.93 -12.11
C ASP A 309 8.82 -2.28 -11.57
N LEU A 310 8.95 -2.83 -10.37
CA LEU A 310 10.24 -3.32 -9.86
C LEU A 310 10.55 -4.73 -10.40
N LYS A 311 11.85 -5.06 -10.49
CA LYS A 311 12.29 -6.38 -10.96
C LYS A 311 12.00 -7.47 -9.93
N GLU A 312 12.27 -7.14 -8.67
CA GLU A 312 12.12 -7.99 -7.49
C GLU A 312 11.21 -7.29 -6.48
N ASP A 313 10.71 -8.03 -5.49
CA ASP A 313 9.87 -7.48 -4.43
C ASP A 313 10.73 -7.12 -3.21
N GLN A 314 11.58 -6.08 -3.31
CA GLN A 314 12.52 -5.69 -2.23
C GLN A 314 11.82 -5.50 -0.89
N LEU A 315 10.70 -4.78 -0.88
CA LEU A 315 9.88 -4.55 0.32
C LEU A 315 9.51 -5.86 1.02
N TYR A 316 9.06 -6.85 0.24
CA TYR A 316 8.64 -8.13 0.78
C TYR A 316 9.82 -8.92 1.34
N SER A 317 10.95 -8.97 0.62
CA SER A 317 12.19 -9.58 1.10
C SER A 317 12.70 -8.95 2.39
N GLY A 318 12.65 -7.62 2.50
CA GLY A 318 13.02 -6.89 3.69
C GLY A 318 12.09 -7.18 4.88
N LEU A 319 10.77 -7.18 4.65
CA LEU A 319 9.77 -7.51 5.67
C LEU A 319 9.96 -8.94 6.22
N ILE A 320 10.13 -9.93 5.33
CA ILE A 320 10.34 -11.33 5.72
C ILE A 320 11.65 -11.48 6.50
N THR A 321 12.73 -10.84 6.04
CA THR A 321 14.02 -10.82 6.74
C THR A 321 13.85 -10.23 8.13
N ALA A 322 13.17 -9.08 8.24
CA ALA A 322 12.96 -8.40 9.50
C ALA A 322 12.19 -9.27 10.52
N ILE A 323 11.09 -9.88 10.09
CA ILE A 323 10.28 -10.78 10.94
C ILE A 323 11.11 -12.00 11.37
N ASN A 324 11.87 -12.60 10.45
CA ASN A 324 12.63 -13.80 10.75
C ASN A 324 13.85 -13.55 11.66
N SER A 325 14.39 -12.32 11.64
CA SER A 325 15.50 -11.86 12.49
C SER A 325 15.07 -11.35 13.87
N ALA A 326 13.77 -11.18 14.10
CA ALA A 326 13.22 -10.74 15.38
C ALA A 326 13.63 -11.67 16.54
N LYS A 327 13.86 -11.09 17.73
CA LYS A 327 14.36 -11.81 18.91
C LYS A 327 13.41 -11.82 20.10
N GLU A 328 12.63 -10.77 20.30
CA GLU A 328 11.83 -10.56 21.51
C GLU A 328 10.34 -10.40 21.21
N LYS A 329 9.98 -9.53 20.25
CA LYS A 329 8.56 -9.21 19.98
C LYS A 329 8.29 -8.79 18.54
N LEU A 330 7.08 -9.07 18.09
CA LEU A 330 6.56 -8.71 16.78
C LEU A 330 5.12 -8.20 16.93
N TRP A 331 4.89 -6.90 16.72
CA TRP A 331 3.55 -6.33 16.73
C TRP A 331 3.18 -5.87 15.33
N ILE A 332 2.02 -6.30 14.87
CA ILE A 332 1.50 -5.98 13.54
C ILE A 332 0.21 -5.20 13.70
N ILE A 333 0.12 -4.04 13.06
CA ILE A 333 -1.08 -3.21 12.98
C ILE A 333 -1.47 -3.14 11.52
N THR A 334 -2.64 -3.69 11.16
CA THR A 334 -3.10 -3.68 9.77
C THR A 334 -4.63 -3.68 9.66
N PRO A 335 -5.21 -2.90 8.73
CA PRO A 335 -6.65 -2.95 8.45
C PRO A 335 -7.05 -4.29 7.83
N TYR A 336 -6.17 -4.87 7.01
CA TYR A 336 -6.46 -6.03 6.19
C TYR A 336 -5.35 -7.06 6.39
N LEU A 337 -5.69 -8.18 7.01
CA LEU A 337 -4.78 -9.29 7.32
C LEU A 337 -5.07 -10.45 6.38
N ILE A 338 -4.44 -10.43 5.21
CA ILE A 338 -4.60 -11.45 4.18
C ILE A 338 -3.21 -11.82 3.64
N PRO A 339 -2.34 -12.37 4.51
CA PRO A 339 -0.93 -12.56 4.20
C PRO A 339 -0.74 -13.61 3.09
N SER A 340 0.39 -13.52 2.40
CA SER A 340 0.95 -14.64 1.64
C SER A 340 1.28 -15.81 2.55
N ALA A 341 1.51 -16.98 1.96
CA ALA A 341 1.85 -18.18 2.72
C ALA A 341 3.17 -17.99 3.49
N GLU A 342 4.19 -17.39 2.87
CA GLU A 342 5.49 -17.20 3.50
C GLU A 342 5.41 -16.18 4.63
N LEU A 343 4.65 -15.09 4.47
CA LEU A 343 4.42 -14.13 5.55
C LEU A 343 3.66 -14.75 6.73
N TYR A 344 2.60 -15.53 6.44
CA TYR A 344 1.89 -16.30 7.46
C TYR A 344 2.85 -17.21 8.24
N HIS A 345 3.65 -18.01 7.54
CA HIS A 345 4.58 -18.93 8.17
C HIS A 345 5.68 -18.22 8.96
N SER A 346 6.21 -17.10 8.48
CA SER A 346 7.18 -16.28 9.22
C SER A 346 6.61 -15.75 10.54
N ILE A 347 5.36 -15.25 10.53
CA ILE A 347 4.69 -14.76 11.74
C ILE A 347 4.44 -15.92 12.73
N VAL A 348 3.95 -17.06 12.25
CA VAL A 348 3.74 -18.25 13.09
C VAL A 348 5.06 -18.76 13.66
N LEU A 349 6.12 -18.79 12.86
CA LEU A 349 7.45 -19.22 13.31
C LEU A 349 8.00 -18.29 14.39
N ALA A 350 7.79 -16.97 14.27
CA ALA A 350 8.14 -16.03 15.34
C ALA A 350 7.47 -16.40 16.67
N LYS A 351 6.16 -16.71 16.68
CA LYS A 351 5.47 -17.20 17.88
C LYS A 351 6.07 -18.51 18.40
N LYS A 352 6.41 -19.45 17.50
CA LYS A 352 7.01 -20.74 17.88
C LYS A 352 8.44 -20.61 18.42
N LYS A 353 9.19 -19.58 18.02
CA LYS A 353 10.50 -19.21 18.61
C LYS A 353 10.37 -18.64 20.02
N GLY A 354 9.15 -18.35 20.50
CA GLY A 354 8.88 -17.82 21.83
C GLY A 354 8.72 -16.29 21.89
N LEU A 355 8.64 -15.62 20.75
CA LEU A 355 8.44 -14.17 20.71
C LEU A 355 7.03 -13.79 21.16
N GLU A 356 6.89 -12.60 21.73
CA GLU A 356 5.59 -11.96 21.91
C GLU A 356 5.05 -11.48 20.56
N VAL A 357 4.04 -12.17 20.02
CA VAL A 357 3.42 -11.83 18.73
C VAL A 357 2.00 -11.32 18.93
N LYS A 358 1.76 -10.05 18.61
CA LYS A 358 0.44 -9.41 18.67
C LYS A 358 0.03 -8.88 17.30
N ILE A 359 -1.23 -9.12 16.92
CA ILE A 359 -1.85 -8.56 15.71
C ILE A 359 -3.02 -7.68 16.12
N ILE A 360 -2.99 -6.41 15.72
CA ILE A 360 -4.05 -5.42 15.94
C ILE A 360 -4.74 -5.17 14.60
N THR A 361 -6.05 -5.41 14.55
CA THR A 361 -6.85 -5.32 13.32
C THR A 361 -8.29 -4.90 13.66
N PRO A 362 -9.06 -4.27 12.76
CA PRO A 362 -10.40 -3.82 13.14
C PRO A 362 -11.35 -5.00 13.34
N LYS A 363 -12.31 -4.88 14.27
CA LYS A 363 -13.40 -5.85 14.41
C LYS A 363 -14.27 -5.92 13.14
N LYS A 364 -14.51 -4.78 12.53
CA LYS A 364 -15.22 -4.64 11.25
C LYS A 364 -14.44 -3.67 10.38
N SER A 365 -14.10 -4.07 9.16
CA SER A 365 -13.48 -3.15 8.22
C SER A 365 -14.55 -2.31 7.51
N ASN A 366 -14.08 -1.31 6.76
CA ASN A 366 -14.88 -0.54 5.81
C ASN A 366 -15.35 -1.39 4.59
N HIS A 367 -14.90 -2.65 4.45
CA HIS A 367 -15.26 -3.54 3.34
C HIS A 367 -15.72 -4.93 3.81
N LYS A 368 -17.03 -5.20 3.75
CA LYS A 368 -17.63 -6.50 4.15
C LYS A 368 -17.04 -7.72 3.44
N LEU A 369 -16.64 -7.59 2.17
CA LEU A 369 -16.03 -8.69 1.43
C LEU A 369 -14.62 -9.02 1.97
N VAL A 370 -13.86 -7.98 2.32
CA VAL A 370 -12.54 -8.13 2.93
C VAL A 370 -12.64 -8.76 4.31
N ASP A 371 -13.65 -8.40 5.11
CA ASP A 371 -13.93 -9.06 6.39
C ASP A 371 -14.15 -10.57 6.26
N LYS A 372 -14.87 -11.01 5.23
CA LYS A 372 -15.06 -12.43 4.95
C LYS A 372 -13.77 -13.10 4.45
N ALA A 373 -12.99 -12.41 3.61
CA ALA A 373 -11.75 -12.95 3.07
C ALA A 373 -10.66 -13.12 4.15
N ARG A 374 -10.54 -12.16 5.09
CA ARG A 374 -9.56 -12.25 6.18
C ARG A 374 -9.97 -13.18 7.32
N ALA A 375 -11.26 -13.50 7.46
CA ALA A 375 -11.77 -14.31 8.57
C ALA A 375 -11.09 -15.69 8.66
N SER A 376 -10.80 -16.35 7.53
CA SER A 376 -10.08 -17.63 7.53
C SER A 376 -8.65 -17.49 8.07
N TYR A 377 -7.93 -16.44 7.67
CA TYR A 377 -6.56 -16.20 8.14
C TYR A 377 -6.52 -15.86 9.63
N ILE A 378 -7.51 -15.10 10.10
CA ILE A 378 -7.68 -14.81 11.53
C ILE A 378 -7.84 -16.12 12.32
N ARG A 379 -8.67 -17.07 11.84
CA ARG A 379 -8.82 -18.38 12.50
C ARG A 379 -7.50 -19.16 12.53
N ASP A 380 -6.79 -19.22 11.40
CA ASP A 380 -5.50 -19.91 11.31
C ASP A 380 -4.48 -19.34 12.32
N PHE A 381 -4.42 -18.01 12.45
CA PHE A 381 -3.54 -17.36 13.43
C PHE A 381 -3.96 -17.62 14.89
N LEU A 382 -5.27 -17.65 15.19
CA LEU A 382 -5.76 -18.01 16.52
C LEU A 382 -5.42 -19.47 16.86
N GLU A 383 -5.55 -20.39 15.92
CA GLU A 383 -5.15 -21.80 16.07
C GLU A 383 -3.63 -21.93 16.29
N ALA A 384 -2.84 -21.02 15.73
CA ALA A 384 -1.40 -20.92 15.97
C ALA A 384 -1.03 -20.24 17.31
N ASN A 385 -2.00 -19.92 18.17
CA ASN A 385 -1.85 -19.20 19.44
C ASN A 385 -1.27 -17.79 19.30
N ILE A 386 -1.59 -17.08 18.21
CA ILE A 386 -1.22 -15.68 18.03
C ILE A 386 -2.25 -14.77 18.70
N ASP A 387 -1.77 -13.75 19.41
CA ASP A 387 -2.63 -12.83 20.15
C ASP A 387 -3.23 -11.79 19.20
N ILE A 388 -4.50 -11.97 18.82
CA ILE A 388 -5.21 -11.05 17.93
C ILE A 388 -6.14 -10.14 18.71
N HIS A 389 -5.97 -8.84 18.50
CA HIS A 389 -6.71 -7.76 19.14
C HIS A 389 -7.59 -7.04 18.11
N PHE A 390 -8.90 -7.04 18.37
CA PHE A 390 -9.90 -6.41 17.51
C PHE A 390 -10.28 -5.03 18.03
N THR A 391 -9.96 -3.99 17.27
CA THR A 391 -10.34 -2.62 17.62
C THR A 391 -11.83 -2.39 17.36
N LYS A 392 -12.47 -1.56 18.21
CA LYS A 392 -13.87 -1.18 18.04
C LYS A 392 -14.05 -0.26 16.83
N ASN A 393 -13.21 0.76 16.72
CA ASN A 393 -13.15 1.67 15.59
C ASN A 393 -12.30 1.05 14.45
N MET A 394 -12.44 1.60 13.25
CA MET A 394 -11.63 1.17 12.12
C MET A 394 -10.18 1.60 12.36
N ILE A 395 -9.28 0.64 12.50
CA ILE A 395 -7.84 0.89 12.45
C ILE A 395 -7.34 0.72 11.03
N HIS A 396 -6.81 1.79 10.46
CA HIS A 396 -6.31 1.84 9.10
C HIS A 396 -4.80 2.12 9.03
N ALA A 397 -4.12 2.24 10.16
CA ALA A 397 -2.67 2.27 10.20
C ALA A 397 -2.04 0.97 9.68
N LYS A 398 -0.83 1.11 9.09
CA LYS A 398 0.02 0.00 8.67
C LYS A 398 1.36 0.14 9.35
N ALA A 399 1.55 -0.68 10.38
CA ALA A 399 2.78 -0.68 11.15
C ALA A 399 3.20 -2.12 11.47
N VAL A 400 4.49 -2.39 11.34
CA VAL A 400 5.11 -3.62 11.84
C VAL A 400 6.25 -3.20 12.76
N LEU A 401 6.11 -3.50 14.04
CA LEU A 401 7.10 -3.21 15.08
C LEU A 401 7.84 -4.49 15.43
N ILE A 402 9.16 -4.44 15.37
CA ILE A 402 10.02 -5.60 15.59
C ILE A 402 11.03 -5.23 16.66
N ASP A 403 11.02 -6.01 17.73
CA ASP A 403 11.81 -5.78 18.94
C ASP A 403 11.67 -4.33 19.42
N ASP A 404 12.74 -3.71 19.92
CA ASP A 404 12.70 -2.33 20.41
C ASP A 404 13.29 -1.31 19.43
N ASN A 405 13.78 -1.73 18.27
CA ASN A 405 14.62 -0.89 17.42
C ASN A 405 14.17 -0.78 15.96
N ILE A 406 13.13 -1.51 15.52
CA ILE A 406 12.65 -1.45 14.13
C ILE A 406 11.16 -1.16 14.09
N ALA A 407 10.77 -0.17 13.28
CA ALA A 407 9.39 0.01 12.86
C ALA A 407 9.31 0.18 11.34
N MET A 408 8.49 -0.64 10.69
CA MET A 408 8.06 -0.41 9.31
C MET A 408 6.72 0.32 9.34
N LEU A 409 6.67 1.53 8.79
CA LEU A 409 5.47 2.36 8.66
C LEU A 409 5.19 2.68 7.19
N GLY A 410 3.97 3.08 6.83
CA GLY A 410 3.68 3.62 5.51
C GLY A 410 2.32 3.21 4.97
N SER A 411 2.26 2.95 3.67
CA SER A 411 0.99 2.65 2.99
C SER A 411 0.67 1.16 2.86
N VAL A 412 1.63 0.29 3.15
CA VAL A 412 1.64 -1.15 2.86
C VAL A 412 0.70 -1.94 3.77
N ASN A 413 -0.41 -2.43 3.24
CA ASN A 413 -1.21 -3.44 3.92
C ASN A 413 -0.52 -4.82 3.86
N LEU A 414 -0.86 -5.70 4.79
CA LEU A 414 -0.44 -7.10 4.75
C LEU A 414 -1.46 -7.97 3.99
N ASP A 415 -1.77 -7.54 2.76
CA ASP A 415 -2.59 -8.26 1.80
C ASP A 415 -1.85 -8.46 0.47
N ILE A 416 -2.21 -9.50 -0.30
CA ILE A 416 -1.54 -9.88 -1.55
C ILE A 416 -1.49 -8.72 -2.55
N ARG A 417 -2.52 -7.87 -2.62
CA ARG A 417 -2.52 -6.75 -3.58
C ARG A 417 -1.49 -5.71 -3.20
N SER A 418 -1.48 -5.31 -1.93
CA SER A 418 -0.56 -4.30 -1.43
C SER A 418 0.90 -4.77 -1.52
N LEU A 419 1.15 -6.04 -1.22
CA LEU A 419 2.50 -6.60 -1.26
C LEU A 419 3.07 -6.78 -2.68
N PHE A 420 2.25 -7.07 -3.69
CA PHE A 420 2.75 -7.51 -5.02
C PHE A 420 2.16 -6.81 -6.25
N LEU A 421 1.10 -6.00 -6.10
CA LEU A 421 0.37 -5.40 -7.23
C LEU A 421 0.26 -3.88 -7.16
N ASN A 422 0.03 -3.31 -5.98
CA ASN A 422 -0.06 -1.87 -5.80
C ASN A 422 1.33 -1.24 -5.79
N TYR A 423 1.38 0.03 -6.16
CA TYR A 423 2.52 0.87 -5.82
C TYR A 423 2.36 1.28 -4.36
N GLU A 424 3.29 0.87 -3.51
CA GLU A 424 3.32 1.24 -2.09
C GLU A 424 4.66 1.89 -1.74
N ILE A 425 4.71 2.45 -0.54
CA ILE A 425 5.94 2.98 0.05
C ILE A 425 5.96 2.64 1.54
N ALA A 426 7.07 2.08 1.98
CA ALA A 426 7.36 1.83 3.38
C ALA A 426 8.54 2.68 3.84
N THR A 427 8.55 2.94 5.13
CA THR A 427 9.61 3.65 5.83
C THR A 427 10.02 2.80 7.02
N PHE A 428 11.24 2.28 6.97
CA PHE A 428 11.87 1.60 8.08
C PHE A 428 12.59 2.63 8.94
N LEU A 429 12.20 2.69 10.21
CA LEU A 429 12.84 3.50 11.24
C LEU A 429 13.71 2.59 12.10
N TYR A 430 14.97 2.97 12.27
CA TYR A 430 15.92 2.26 13.12
C TYR A 430 16.28 3.13 14.34
N SER A 431 15.36 3.21 15.30
CA SER A 431 15.49 4.10 16.46
C SER A 431 14.71 3.56 17.65
N LYS A 432 15.41 3.27 18.76
CA LYS A 432 14.74 2.81 19.99
C LYS A 432 13.73 3.82 20.53
N ASN A 433 14.07 5.10 20.46
CA ASN A 433 13.22 6.16 21.01
C ASN A 433 11.93 6.34 20.19
N ASP A 434 12.02 6.29 18.87
CA ASP A 434 10.85 6.47 18.01
C ASP A 434 9.98 5.22 17.98
N VAL A 435 10.59 4.03 17.95
CA VAL A 435 9.87 2.75 18.08
C VAL A 435 9.12 2.68 19.40
N ALA A 436 9.71 3.12 20.51
CA ALA A 436 9.02 3.20 21.80
C ALA A 436 7.80 4.13 21.78
N LYS A 437 7.84 5.25 21.04
CA LYS A 437 6.65 6.14 20.87
C LYS A 437 5.52 5.40 20.15
N ILE A 438 5.85 4.61 19.13
CA ILE A 438 4.86 3.86 18.36
C ILE A 438 4.28 2.71 19.19
N TYR A 439 5.09 2.02 20.01
CA TYR A 439 4.59 1.05 20.98
C TYR A 439 3.61 1.67 21.97
N ARG A 440 3.92 2.84 22.56
CA ARG A 440 2.99 3.52 23.49
C ARG A 440 1.65 3.87 22.84
N TRP A 441 1.66 4.21 21.55
CA TRP A 441 0.43 4.43 20.81
C TRP A 441 -0.32 3.11 20.55
N ALA A 442 0.38 2.05 20.14
CA ALA A 442 -0.20 0.74 19.97
C ALA A 442 -0.81 0.19 21.28
N GLU A 443 -0.18 0.42 22.43
CA GLU A 443 -0.70 0.07 23.76
C GLU A 443 -2.01 0.77 24.09
N LYS A 444 -2.15 2.06 23.72
CA LYS A 444 -3.42 2.79 23.88
C LYS A 444 -4.53 2.15 23.04
N ILE A 445 -4.22 1.77 21.81
CA ILE A 445 -5.17 1.06 20.94
C ILE A 445 -5.54 -0.31 21.52
N LEU A 446 -4.55 -1.04 22.07
CA LEU A 446 -4.79 -2.32 22.71
C LEU A 446 -5.73 -2.21 23.90
N ALA A 447 -5.62 -1.14 24.70
CA ALA A 447 -6.49 -0.90 25.85
C ALA A 447 -7.99 -0.81 25.46
N ASP A 448 -8.28 -0.28 24.28
CA ASP A 448 -9.65 -0.16 23.73
C ASP A 448 -10.04 -1.32 22.80
N SER A 449 -9.20 -2.35 22.70
CA SER A 449 -9.40 -3.53 21.85
C SER A 449 -10.01 -4.71 22.62
N THR A 450 -10.44 -5.73 21.89
CA THR A 450 -10.89 -6.99 22.49
C THR A 450 -10.29 -8.19 21.75
N GLN A 451 -9.96 -9.25 22.48
CA GLN A 451 -9.57 -10.54 21.87
C GLN A 451 -10.80 -11.43 21.59
N ASN A 452 -12.01 -10.94 21.85
CA ASN A 452 -13.24 -11.71 21.69
C ASN A 452 -13.61 -11.93 20.21
N THR A 453 -13.76 -13.20 19.84
CA THR A 453 -14.06 -13.68 18.48
C THR A 453 -15.55 -13.88 18.18
N GLN A 454 -16.47 -13.53 19.09
CA GLN A 454 -17.93 -13.69 18.93
C GLN A 454 -18.52 -13.01 17.68
N HIS A 455 -17.82 -12.02 17.12
CA HIS A 455 -18.24 -11.35 15.91
C HIS A 455 -17.97 -12.17 14.64
N MET A 456 -17.14 -13.21 14.73
CA MET A 456 -16.83 -14.13 13.64
C MET A 456 -17.90 -15.23 13.58
N ILE A 457 -18.57 -15.35 12.44
CA ILE A 457 -19.66 -16.31 12.25
C ILE A 457 -19.08 -17.73 12.09
N SER A 458 -19.55 -18.69 12.87
CA SER A 458 -19.05 -20.09 12.84
C SER A 458 -20.01 -21.08 12.15
N SER A 459 -21.06 -20.59 11.49
CA SER A 459 -21.97 -21.47 10.74
C SER A 459 -21.24 -22.17 9.59
N ARG A 460 -21.64 -23.42 9.29
CA ARG A 460 -21.02 -24.22 8.21
C ARG A 460 -20.98 -23.47 6.87
N GLY A 461 -22.06 -22.75 6.53
CA GLY A 461 -22.12 -21.94 5.32
C GLY A 461 -21.13 -20.77 5.30
N SER A 462 -20.90 -20.11 6.45
CA SER A 462 -19.89 -19.06 6.57
C SER A 462 -18.49 -19.62 6.38
N LEU A 463 -18.17 -20.74 7.03
CA LEU A 463 -16.86 -21.37 6.92
C LEU A 463 -16.54 -21.79 5.48
N ILE A 464 -17.50 -22.38 4.76
CA ILE A 464 -17.34 -22.72 3.34
C ILE A 464 -17.10 -21.44 2.51
N ALA A 465 -17.87 -20.38 2.75
CA ALA A 465 -17.70 -19.12 2.03
C ALA A 465 -16.32 -18.47 2.31
N GLU A 466 -15.86 -18.50 3.56
CA GLU A 466 -14.52 -18.04 3.96
C GLU A 466 -13.44 -18.85 3.23
N SER A 467 -13.54 -20.18 3.20
CA SER A 467 -12.58 -21.04 2.48
C SER A 467 -12.57 -20.77 0.97
N ILE A 468 -13.73 -20.58 0.34
CA ILE A 468 -13.81 -20.23 -1.09
C ILE A 468 -13.14 -18.87 -1.33
N LEU A 469 -13.42 -17.87 -0.50
CA LEU A 469 -12.78 -16.56 -0.62
C LEU A 469 -11.27 -16.63 -0.42
N LYS A 470 -10.77 -17.45 0.51
CA LYS A 470 -9.34 -17.70 0.71
C LYS A 470 -8.66 -18.23 -0.55
N ILE A 471 -9.32 -19.15 -1.27
CA ILE A 471 -8.82 -19.68 -2.55
C ILE A 471 -8.81 -18.60 -3.63
N LEU A 472 -9.82 -17.73 -3.65
CA LEU A 472 -9.95 -16.65 -4.62
C LEU A 472 -9.12 -15.40 -4.27
N THR A 473 -8.55 -15.31 -3.07
CA THR A 473 -7.70 -14.20 -2.62
C THR A 473 -6.62 -13.81 -3.62
N PRO A 474 -5.88 -14.72 -4.28
CA PRO A 474 -4.86 -14.33 -5.26
C PRO A 474 -5.42 -13.60 -6.49
N LEU A 475 -6.74 -13.66 -6.71
CA LEU A 475 -7.45 -12.98 -7.80
C LEU A 475 -8.01 -11.62 -7.36
N MET A 476 -8.20 -11.43 -6.05
CA MET A 476 -8.67 -10.19 -5.46
C MET A 476 -7.49 -9.26 -5.29
#